data_AF-A0A4Z1R5V8-F1
#
_entry.id   AF-A0A4Z1R5V8-F1
#
_cell.length_a   1.000
_cell.length_b   1.000
_cell.length_c   1.000
_cell.angle_alpha   90.00
_cell.angle_beta   90.00
_cell.angle_gamma   90.00
#
_symmetry.space_group_name_H-M   'P 1'
#
loop_
_entity.id
_entity.type
_entity.pdbx_description
1 polymer ?
#
loop_
_entity_poly.entity_id
_entity_poly.type
_entity_poly.pdbx_seq_one_letter_code
_entity_poly.pdbx_strand_id
1 'polypeptide(L)' 'MFHRDLPIEGKIRFQTIKRVTGTESRSTIWRWEQAGKFPKSTRITPRMTVWDAAEVREWLADPVGWAKNGASTEVL' A
#
# COMPACT_ATOMS: atom_id res chain seq x y z
N MET A 1 -3.21 -13.23 9.73
CA MET A 1 -1.83 -13.66 9.38
C MET A 1 -0.90 -12.50 9.76
N PHE A 2 0.16 -12.71 10.56
CA PHE A 2 1.11 -11.65 10.92
C PHE A 2 2.26 -11.63 9.92
N HIS A 3 2.34 -10.59 9.07
CA HIS A 3 3.46 -10.41 8.16
C HIS A 3 4.63 -9.78 8.93
N ARG A 4 5.66 -10.57 9.26
CA ARG A 4 6.86 -10.11 9.99
C ARG A 4 7.54 -8.88 9.34
N ASP A 5 7.32 -8.69 8.04
CA ASP A 5 7.86 -7.59 7.25
C ASP A 5 7.04 -6.29 7.30
N LEU A 6 5.85 -6.31 7.91
CA LEU A 6 4.93 -5.17 7.96
C LEU A 6 4.79 -4.68 9.41
N PRO A 7 5.16 -3.41 9.72
CA PRO A 7 4.94 -2.83 11.04
C PRO A 7 3.45 -2.74 11.35
N ILE A 8 3.08 -2.65 12.64
CA ILE A 8 1.68 -2.53 13.08
C ILE A 8 1.04 -1.22 12.59
N GLU A 9 1.80 -0.14 12.59
CA GLU A 9 1.36 1.20 12.19
C GLU A 9 2.46 1.92 11.39
N GLY A 10 2.06 3.03 10.76
CA GLY A 10 2.97 3.94 10.08
C GLY A 10 3.03 3.74 8.57
N LYS A 11 4.11 4.26 7.98
CA LYS A 11 4.26 4.35 6.53
C LYS A 11 5.37 3.41 6.03
N ILE A 12 5.06 2.63 5.01
CA ILE A 12 5.97 1.65 4.41
C ILE A 12 6.36 2.03 2.98
N ARG A 13 7.57 1.62 2.57
CA ARG A 13 8.10 1.88 1.22
C ARG A 13 7.87 0.69 0.29
N PHE A 14 8.10 0.92 -1.01
CA PHE A 14 7.97 -0.10 -2.05
C PHE A 14 8.73 -1.41 -1.75
N GLN A 15 9.91 -1.35 -1.12
CA GLN A 15 10.66 -2.57 -0.80
C GLN A 15 9.89 -3.50 0.15
N THR A 16 9.15 -2.93 1.10
CA THR A 16 8.28 -3.71 1.99
C THR A 16 7.07 -4.26 1.23
N ILE A 17 6.45 -3.45 0.36
CA ILE A 17 5.34 -3.89 -0.51
C ILE A 17 5.76 -5.07 -1.37
N LYS A 18 6.94 -4.98 -2.00
CA LYS A 18 7.52 -6.06 -2.79
C LYS A 18 7.63 -7.35 -1.99
N ARG A 19 8.14 -7.29 -0.75
CA ARG A 19 8.27 -8.47 0.11
C ARG A 19 6.93 -9.08 0.49
N VAL A 20 5.92 -8.27 0.81
CA VAL A 20 4.62 -8.79 1.31
C VAL A 20 3.65 -9.17 0.19
N THR A 21 3.74 -8.56 -0.99
CA THR A 21 2.85 -8.84 -2.13
C THR A 21 3.47 -9.74 -3.20
N GLY A 22 4.79 -9.96 -3.17
CA GLY A 22 5.51 -10.73 -4.18
C GLY A 22 5.64 -10.05 -5.55
N THR A 23 5.27 -8.76 -5.66
CA THR A 23 5.35 -8.03 -6.92
C THR A 23 6.75 -7.45 -7.17
N GLU A 24 7.27 -7.67 -8.38
CA GLU A 24 8.61 -7.22 -8.74
C GLU A 24 8.67 -5.75 -9.18
N SER A 25 7.53 -5.14 -9.56
CA SER A 25 7.53 -3.81 -10.22
C SER A 25 6.61 -2.78 -9.58
N ARG A 26 7.09 -1.53 -9.54
CA ARG A 26 6.30 -0.35 -9.14
C ARG A 26 5.14 -0.09 -10.11
N SER A 27 5.33 -0.41 -11.39
CA SER A 27 4.30 -0.23 -12.42
C SER A 27 3.10 -1.14 -12.20
N THR A 28 3.29 -2.34 -11.65
CA THR A 28 2.18 -3.22 -11.25
C THR A 28 1.37 -2.60 -10.12
N ILE A 29 2.05 -2.11 -9.08
CA ILE A 29 1.40 -1.40 -7.96
C ILE A 29 0.63 -0.18 -8.47
N TRP A 30 1.25 0.62 -9.33
CA TRP A 30 0.59 1.79 -9.93
C TRP A 30 -0.69 1.40 -10.69
N ARG A 31 -0.67 0.32 -11.49
CA ARG A 31 -1.88 -0.17 -12.18
C ARG A 31 -2.97 -0.59 -11.20
N TRP A 32 -2.62 -1.24 -10.09
CA TRP A 32 -3.61 -1.61 -9.08
C TRP A 32 -4.16 -0.39 -8.35
N GLU A 33 -3.32 0.61 -8.05
CA GLU A 33 -3.77 1.89 -7.49
C GLU A 33 -4.75 2.59 -8.42
N GLN A 34 -4.44 2.68 -9.73
CA GLN A 34 -5.34 3.28 -10.72
C GLN A 34 -6.65 2.48 -10.88
N ALA A 35 -6.60 1.16 -10.73
CA ALA A 35 -7.77 0.30 -10.76
C ALA A 35 -8.57 0.31 -9.44
N GLY A 36 -8.12 1.04 -8.41
CA GLY A 36 -8.73 1.04 -7.08
C GLY A 36 -8.59 -0.28 -6.32
N LYS A 37 -7.69 -1.17 -6.77
CA LYS A 37 -7.46 -2.51 -6.22
C LYS A 37 -6.31 -2.57 -5.23
N PHE A 38 -5.73 -1.43 -4.85
CA PHE A 38 -4.61 -1.37 -3.92
C PHE A 38 -4.62 -0.03 -3.15
N PRO A 39 -4.09 0.01 -1.91
CA PRO A 39 -3.91 1.24 -1.14
C PRO A 39 -3.25 2.36 -1.95
N LYS A 40 -3.79 3.57 -1.84
CA LYS A 40 -3.28 4.74 -2.55
C LYS A 40 -1.91 5.14 -1.98
N SER A 41 -0.97 5.43 -2.85
CA SER A 41 0.33 5.94 -2.43
C SER A 41 0.28 7.40 -1.98
N THR A 42 1.08 7.72 -0.95
CA THR A 42 1.34 9.10 -0.50
C THR A 42 2.77 9.49 -0.86
N ARG A 43 2.93 10.66 -1.50
CA ARG A 43 4.23 11.20 -1.88
C ARG A 43 4.67 12.21 -0.83
N ILE A 44 5.68 11.86 -0.03
CA ILE A 44 6.22 12.74 1.03
C ILE A 44 7.26 13.71 0.44
N THR A 45 8.09 13.23 -0.49
CA THR A 45 9.09 14.06 -1.20
C THR A 45 9.15 13.65 -2.67
N PRO A 46 9.83 14.41 -3.54
CA PRO A 46 9.94 14.05 -4.96
C PRO A 46 10.51 12.65 -5.24
N ARG A 47 11.26 12.08 -4.30
CA ARG A 47 11.87 10.75 -4.43
C ARG A 47 11.28 9.71 -3.49
N MET A 48 10.32 10.08 -2.64
CA MET A 48 9.79 9.20 -1.60
C MET A 48 8.28 9.06 -1.69
N THR A 49 7.89 7.85 -2.07
CA THR A 49 6.51 7.38 -2.07
C THR A 49 6.35 6.30 -1.01
N VAL A 50 5.30 6.42 -0.21
CA VAL A 50 4.97 5.52 0.88
C VAL A 50 3.50 5.10 0.84
N TRP A 51 3.17 4.04 1.57
CA TRP A 51 1.82 3.53 1.74
C TRP A 51 1.54 3.32 3.21
N ASP A 52 0.27 3.34 3.59
CA ASP A 52 -0.12 3.04 4.96
C ASP A 52 0.00 1.54 5.26
N ALA A 53 0.69 1.21 6.35
CA ALA A 53 0.89 -0.18 6.73
C ALA A 53 -0.42 -0.88 7.12
N ALA A 54 -1.38 -0.15 7.72
CA ALA A 54 -2.68 -0.71 8.07
C ALA A 54 -3.51 -1.03 6.83
N GLU A 55 -3.56 -0.12 5.85
CA GLU A 55 -4.29 -0.36 4.60
C GLU A 55 -3.69 -1.52 3.80
N VAL A 56 -2.36 -1.61 3.73
CA VAL A 56 -1.70 -2.75 3.08
C VAL A 56 -1.97 -4.05 3.81
N ARG A 57 -2.09 -4.03 5.14
CA ARG A 57 -2.47 -5.22 5.92
C ARG A 57 -3.89 -5.67 5.62
N GLU A 58 -4.84 -4.74 5.57
CA GLU A 58 -6.23 -5.03 5.20
C GLU A 58 -6.30 -5.60 3.78
N TRP A 59 -5.55 -5.00 2.85
CA TRP A 59 -5.46 -5.51 1.49
C TRP A 59 -4.89 -6.93 1.45
N LEU A 60 -3.84 -7.24 2.23
CA LEU A 60 -3.27 -8.58 2.29
C LEU A 60 -4.24 -9.64 2.84
N ALA A 61 -5.24 -9.22 3.63
CA ALA A 61 -6.26 -10.13 4.16
C ALA A 61 -7.27 -10.55 3.08
N ASP A 62 -7.63 -9.66 2.15
CA ASP A 62 -8.51 -9.97 1.02
C ASP A 62 -8.19 -9.08 -0.20
N PRO A 63 -7.16 -9.41 -1.02
CA PRO A 63 -6.76 -8.60 -2.16
C PRO A 63 -7.83 -8.44 -3.26
N VAL A 64 -8.77 -9.39 -3.34
CA VAL A 64 -9.77 -9.45 -4.42
C VAL A 64 -11.03 -8.68 -4.02
N GLY A 65 -11.47 -8.81 -2.77
CA GLY A 65 -12.62 -8.10 -2.21
C GLY A 65 -12.29 -6.77 -1.55
N TRP A 66 -11.01 -6.38 -1.46
CA TRP A 66 -10.61 -5.10 -0.87
C TRP A 66 -11.25 -3.92 -1.60
N ALA A 67 -12.07 -3.16 -0.88
CA ALA A 67 -12.68 -1.93 -1.33
C ALA A 67 -12.44 -0.85 -0.27
N LYS A 68 -11.64 0.16 -0.61
CA LYS A 68 -11.42 1.30 0.29
C LYS A 68 -12.61 2.23 0.24
N ASN A 69 -13.38 2.28 1.32
CA ASN A 69 -14.28 3.41 1.58
C ASN A 69 -13.38 4.64 1.76
N GLY A 70 -13.40 5.53 0.76
CA GLY A 70 -12.37 6.54 0.55
C GLY A 70 -12.08 7.41 1.77
N ALA A 71 -10.88 7.28 2.34
CA ALA A 71 -10.29 8.33 3.17
C ALA A 71 -8.76 8.19 3.14
N SER A 72 -8.13 9.06 2.37
CA SER A 72 -6.84 9.63 2.77
C SER A 72 -6.97 11.13 2.60
N THR A 73 -7.72 11.71 3.54
CA THR A 73 -7.52 13.09 3.98
C THR A 73 -6.10 13.15 4.52
N GLU A 74 -5.17 13.69 3.73
CA GLU A 74 -4.06 14.43 4.30
C GLU A 74 -3.86 15.65 3.38
N VAL A 75 -4.54 16.72 3.81
CA VAL A 75 -4.32 18.09 3.40
C VAL A 75 -2.97 18.54 3.98
N LEU A 76 -2.08 19.03 3.12
CA LEU A 76 -1.08 20.04 3.41
C LEU A 76 -0.88 20.89 2.15
#